data_AF-A0A969QRV5-F1
#
_entry.id   AF-A0A969QRV5-F1
#
_cell.length_a   1.000
_cell.length_b   1.000
_cell.length_c   1.000
_cell.angle_alpha   90.00
_cell.angle_beta   90.00
_cell.angle_gamma   90.00
#
_symmetry.space_group_name_H-M   'P 1'
#
loop_
_entity.id
_entity.type
_entity.pdbx_description
1 polymer ?
#
loop_
_entity_poly.entity_id
_entity_poly.type
_entity_poly.pdbx_seq_one_letter_code
_entity_poly.pdbx_strand_id
1 'polypeptide(L)'
;MQARTANYTRMTLVLALSYGSREEIVSAARSLATDAVSGRISPEEIDCKLFASRLHTADIPDPDLLVRTSGEMRVSNFLLWQISYAEMVILKKFWPEFRQADLFESVKEYQRRHRRFGAL
;
A
#
# COMPACT_ATOMS: atom_id res chain seq x y z
N MET A 1 -4.56 15.05 -16.59
CA MET A 1 -4.59 13.59 -16.80
C MET A 1 -5.68 12.94 -15.96
N GLN A 2 -5.69 13.11 -14.64
CA GLN A 2 -6.70 12.55 -13.73
C GLN A 2 -8.16 12.86 -14.11
N ALA A 3 -8.51 14.12 -14.41
CA ALA A 3 -9.87 14.48 -14.83
C ALA A 3 -10.34 13.75 -16.11
N ARG A 4 -9.42 13.41 -17.01
CA ARG A 4 -9.73 12.68 -18.26
C ARG A 4 -9.98 11.19 -18.03
N THR A 5 -9.55 10.65 -16.89
CA THR A 5 -9.65 9.23 -16.55
C THR A 5 -10.55 8.97 -15.34
N ALA A 6 -11.26 10.00 -14.84
CA ALA A 6 -12.03 9.93 -13.60
C ALA A 6 -13.19 8.91 -13.65
N ASN A 7 -13.78 8.68 -14.82
CA ASN A 7 -14.89 7.75 -15.02
C ASN A 7 -14.44 6.33 -15.40
N TYR A 8 -13.14 6.04 -15.38
CA TYR A 8 -12.63 4.71 -15.73
C TYR A 8 -12.80 3.75 -14.55
N THR A 9 -13.34 2.57 -14.81
CA THR A 9 -13.68 1.59 -13.77
C THR A 9 -12.87 0.30 -13.85
N ARG A 10 -12.07 0.12 -14.92
CA ARG A 10 -11.40 -1.16 -15.20
C ARG A 10 -10.09 -1.36 -14.43
N MET A 11 -9.36 -0.28 -14.16
CA MET A 11 -8.08 -0.31 -13.48
C MET A 11 -7.75 1.07 -12.91
N THR A 12 -7.22 1.10 -11.70
CA THR A 12 -6.64 2.31 -11.10
C THR A 12 -5.12 2.22 -11.19
N LEU A 13 -4.50 3.20 -11.84
CA LEU A 13 -3.04 3.36 -11.83
C LEU A 13 -2.67 4.43 -10.80
N VAL A 14 -1.96 4.03 -9.76
CA VAL A 14 -1.47 4.93 -8.71
C VAL A 14 0.03 5.16 -8.91
N LEU A 15 0.45 6.42 -8.94
CA LEU A 15 1.86 6.81 -9.01
C LEU A 15 2.28 7.43 -7.68
N ALA A 16 3.15 6.74 -6.95
CA ALA A 16 3.70 7.21 -5.68
C ALA A 16 4.94 8.07 -5.93
N LEU A 17 4.75 9.37 -6.14
CA LEU A 17 5.82 10.35 -6.42
C LEU A 17 6.16 11.12 -5.15
N SER A 18 7.46 11.23 -4.84
CA SER A 18 7.94 11.83 -3.57
C SER A 18 7.25 11.24 -2.34
N TYR A 19 6.92 9.96 -2.40
CA TYR A 19 6.16 9.25 -1.37
C TYR A 19 7.10 8.62 -0.33
N GLY A 20 6.73 8.70 0.94
CA GLY A 20 7.36 7.97 2.04
C GLY A 20 6.34 7.61 3.12
N SER A 21 6.25 6.33 3.45
CA SER A 21 5.22 5.83 4.37
C SER A 21 5.36 6.36 5.81
N ARG A 22 6.58 6.60 6.29
CA ARG A 22 6.80 7.26 7.59
C ARG A 22 6.17 8.65 7.66
N GLU A 23 6.30 9.46 6.61
CA GLU A 23 5.70 10.80 6.57
C GLU A 23 4.18 10.74 6.46
N GLU A 24 3.66 9.80 5.67
CA GLU A 24 2.23 9.50 5.59
C GLU A 24 1.64 9.15 6.96
N ILE A 25 2.28 8.22 7.69
CA ILE A 25 1.85 7.79 9.03
C ILE A 25 1.87 8.97 10.02
N VAL A 26 2.93 9.80 9.99
CA VAL A 26 3.02 11.00 10.84
C VAL A 26 1.92 12.01 10.49
N SER A 27 1.61 12.18 9.21
CA SER A 27 0.53 13.06 8.74
C SER A 27 -0.84 12.57 9.24
N ALA A 28 -1.13 11.28 9.08
CA ALA A 28 -2.36 10.65 9.57
C ALA A 28 -2.51 10.80 11.09
N ALA A 29 -1.45 10.49 11.85
CA ALA A 29 -1.44 10.65 13.30
C ALA A 29 -1.67 12.10 13.75
N ARG A 30 -1.04 13.08 13.08
CA ARG A 30 -1.28 14.51 13.37
C ARG A 30 -2.70 14.94 13.06
N SER A 31 -3.29 14.45 11.96
CA SER A 31 -4.68 14.75 11.62
C SER A 31 -5.63 14.22 12.69
N LEU A 32 -5.44 12.98 13.16
CA LEU A 32 -6.27 12.39 14.22
C LEU A 32 -6.10 13.11 15.55
N ALA A 33 -4.86 13.42 15.93
CA ALA A 33 -4.59 14.16 17.15
C ALA A 33 -5.25 15.55 17.14
N THR A 34 -5.25 16.23 15.98
CA THR A 34 -5.93 17.53 15.81
C THR A 34 -7.44 17.39 16.00
N ASP A 35 -8.05 16.36 15.41
CA ASP A 35 -9.48 16.09 15.57
C ASP A 35 -9.83 15.77 17.03
N ALA A 36 -9.01 14.96 17.70
CA ALA A 36 -9.19 14.62 19.11
C ALA A 36 -9.09 15.84 20.04
N VAL A 37 -8.05 16.68 19.88
CA VAL A 37 -7.88 17.91 20.66
C VAL A 37 -9.03 18.90 20.44
N SER A 38 -9.60 18.92 19.24
CA SER A 38 -10.75 19.78 18.93
C SER A 38 -12.11 19.22 19.40
N GLY A 39 -12.14 18.02 19.98
CA GLY A 39 -13.35 17.35 20.42
C GLY A 39 -14.23 16.78 19.29
N ARG A 40 -13.69 16.66 18.06
CA ARG A 40 -14.40 16.04 16.93
C ARG A 40 -14.48 14.51 17.05
N ILE A 41 -13.50 13.91 17.71
CA ILE A 41 -13.42 12.47 18.02
C ILE A 41 -12.87 12.30 19.43
N SER A 42 -13.16 11.18 20.08
CA SER A 42 -12.47 10.71 21.28
C SER A 42 -11.22 9.92 20.89
N PRO A 43 -10.11 9.98 21.65
CA PRO A 43 -8.94 9.14 21.41
C PRO A 43 -9.25 7.64 21.34
N GLU A 44 -10.25 7.17 22.07
CA GLU A 44 -10.71 5.77 22.11
C GLU A 44 -11.41 5.33 20.82
N GLU A 45 -11.86 6.28 19.98
CA GLU A 45 -12.42 5.98 18.66
C GLU A 45 -11.34 5.68 17.62
N ILE A 46 -10.05 5.93 17.94
CA ILE A 46 -8.92 5.69 17.02
C ILE A 46 -8.62 4.19 16.98
N ASP A 47 -9.19 3.52 15.99
CA ASP A 47 -8.89 2.15 15.61
C ASP A 47 -8.09 2.07 14.29
N CYS A 48 -7.78 0.85 13.84
CA CYS A 48 -7.06 0.63 12.57
C CYS A 48 -7.81 1.18 11.36
N LYS A 49 -9.15 1.17 11.38
CA LYS A 49 -9.99 1.63 10.26
C LYS A 49 -9.98 3.16 10.17
N LEU A 50 -10.16 3.83 11.31
CA LEU A 50 -10.09 5.30 11.39
C LEU A 50 -8.67 5.79 11.11
N PHE A 51 -7.64 5.04 11.51
CA PHE A 51 -6.27 5.35 11.13
C PHE A 51 -6.04 5.23 9.62
N ALA A 52 -6.46 4.11 9.02
CA ALA A 52 -6.33 3.87 7.59
C ALA A 52 -7.06 4.92 6.74
N SER A 53 -8.21 5.43 7.21
CA SER A 53 -8.95 6.49 6.51
C SER A 53 -8.24 7.85 6.48
N ARG A 54 -7.11 8.00 7.19
CA ARG A 54 -6.29 9.22 7.20
C ARG A 54 -4.99 9.08 6.41
N LEU A 55 -4.71 7.90 5.89
CA LEU A 55 -3.57 7.67 4.99
C LEU A 55 -3.88 8.25 3.59
N HIS A 56 -2.84 8.51 2.80
CA HIS A 56 -3.02 8.95 1.40
C HIS A 56 -3.69 7.86 0.54
N THR A 57 -3.70 6.62 1.02
CA THR A 57 -4.31 5.46 0.38
C THR A 57 -5.73 5.14 0.88
N ALA A 58 -6.40 6.05 1.60
CA ALA A 58 -7.72 5.78 2.21
C ALA A 58 -8.78 5.24 1.23
N ASP A 59 -8.71 5.63 -0.04
CA ASP A 59 -9.66 5.25 -1.10
C ASP A 59 -9.20 4.06 -1.96
N ILE A 60 -8.07 3.42 -1.63
CA ILE A 60 -7.57 2.25 -2.36
C ILE A 60 -7.37 1.07 -1.41
N PRO A 61 -7.62 -0.17 -1.87
CA PRO A 61 -7.39 -1.34 -1.04
C PRO A 61 -5.90 -1.55 -0.77
N ASP A 62 -5.60 -2.21 0.36
CA ASP A 62 -4.25 -2.67 0.66
C ASP A 62 -3.76 -3.65 -0.43
N PRO A 63 -2.46 -3.58 -0.81
CA PRO A 63 -1.92 -4.46 -1.83
C PRO A 63 -1.81 -5.90 -1.32
N ASP A 64 -2.29 -6.84 -2.12
CA ASP A 64 -2.07 -8.27 -1.86
C ASP A 64 -0.66 -8.75 -2.19
N LEU A 65 -0.02 -8.11 -3.17
CA LEU A 65 1.26 -8.51 -3.72
C LEU A 65 2.15 -7.28 -3.93
N LEU A 66 3.34 -7.29 -3.32
CA LEU A 66 4.43 -6.35 -3.57
C LEU A 66 5.49 -7.03 -4.43
N VAL A 67 5.66 -6.53 -5.65
CA VAL A 67 6.72 -6.97 -6.57
C VAL A 67 7.88 -5.98 -6.52
N ARG A 68 9.10 -6.47 -6.27
CA ARG A 68 10.32 -5.65 -6.25
C ARG A 68 11.40 -6.23 -7.16
N THR A 69 11.93 -5.41 -8.05
CA THR A 69 13.03 -5.77 -8.97
C THR A 69 14.40 -5.54 -8.34
N SER A 70 15.47 -5.82 -9.09
CA SER A 70 16.90 -5.65 -8.77
C SER A 70 17.46 -6.52 -7.64
N GLY A 71 16.72 -7.53 -7.19
CA GLY A 71 17.16 -8.50 -6.19
C GLY A 71 17.20 -7.97 -4.75
N GLU A 72 16.77 -6.73 -4.52
CA GLU A 72 16.92 -6.07 -3.23
C GLU A 72 15.85 -6.49 -2.23
N MET A 73 16.25 -7.12 -1.14
CA MET A 73 15.34 -7.63 -0.10
C MET A 73 15.07 -6.58 0.98
N ARG A 74 14.37 -5.51 0.60
CA ARG A 74 13.93 -4.46 1.53
C ARG A 74 12.64 -3.82 1.03
N VAL A 75 11.88 -3.19 1.92
CA VAL A 75 10.68 -2.42 1.56
C VAL A 75 11.06 -0.99 1.18
N SER A 76 12.07 -0.41 1.83
CA SER A 76 12.53 0.96 1.59
C SER A 76 11.46 2.04 1.79
N ASN A 77 10.72 1.98 2.92
CA ASN A 77 9.73 3.00 3.31
C ASN A 77 8.51 3.10 2.36
N PHE A 78 8.23 2.03 1.59
CA PHE A 78 7.09 1.96 0.68
C PHE A 78 5.90 1.26 1.34
N LEU A 79 4.75 1.97 1.46
CA LEU A 79 3.46 1.43 1.90
C LEU A 79 3.50 0.60 3.21
N LEU A 80 4.24 1.04 4.23
CA LEU A 80 4.54 0.25 5.44
C LEU A 80 3.29 -0.22 6.19
N TRP A 81 2.23 0.59 6.23
CA TRP A 81 0.97 0.21 6.85
C TRP A 81 0.22 -0.81 5.98
N GLN A 82 0.11 -0.50 4.70
CA GLN A 82 -0.72 -1.18 3.73
C GLN A 82 -0.16 -2.58 3.38
N ILE A 83 1.17 -2.75 3.37
CA ILE A 83 1.79 -4.06 3.04
C ILE A 83 1.87 -5.03 4.22
N SER A 84 1.24 -4.72 5.36
CA SER A 84 1.33 -5.53 6.58
C SER A 84 1.03 -7.02 6.37
N TYR A 85 0.13 -7.35 5.43
CA TYR A 85 -0.22 -8.71 5.04
C TYR A 85 0.04 -9.01 3.55
N ALA A 86 0.80 -8.17 2.86
CA ALA A 86 1.14 -8.36 1.47
C ALA A 86 2.18 -9.47 1.32
N GLU A 87 2.03 -10.30 0.28
CA GLU A 87 3.10 -11.19 -0.14
C GLU A 87 4.17 -10.41 -0.90
N MET A 88 5.43 -10.78 -0.72
CA MET A 88 6.55 -10.15 -1.41
C MET A 88 7.19 -11.10 -2.43
N VAL A 89 7.28 -10.65 -3.68
CA VAL A 89 8.03 -11.31 -4.75
C VAL A 89 9.21 -10.44 -5.16
N ILE A 90 10.42 -10.95 -4.96
CA ILE A 90 11.66 -10.24 -5.29
C ILE A 90 12.27 -10.86 -6.55
N LEU A 91 12.40 -10.06 -7.61
CA LEU A 91 13.00 -10.47 -8.88
C LEU A 91 14.42 -9.92 -8.97
N LYS A 92 15.35 -10.75 -9.44
CA LYS A 92 16.75 -10.35 -9.69
C LYS A 92 16.91 -9.42 -10.90
N LYS A 93 15.95 -9.43 -11.83
CA LYS A 93 15.95 -8.57 -13.04
C LYS A 93 15.87 -7.09 -12.67
N PHE A 94 16.50 -6.20 -13.44
CA PHE A 94 16.35 -4.75 -13.27
C PHE A 94 15.02 -4.24 -13.84
N TRP A 95 14.54 -3.09 -13.34
CA TRP A 95 13.26 -2.50 -13.78
C TRP A 95 13.15 -2.30 -15.30
N PRO A 96 14.19 -1.80 -16.02
CA PRO A 96 14.11 -1.66 -17.49
C PRO A 96 13.96 -2.97 -18.25
N GLU A 97 14.25 -4.11 -17.62
CA GLU A 97 14.11 -5.45 -18.18
C GLU A 97 12.76 -6.10 -17.85
N PHE A 98 12.01 -5.55 -16.90
CA PHE A 98 10.72 -6.09 -16.47
C PHE A 98 9.70 -6.04 -17.61
N ARG A 99 9.05 -7.17 -17.89
CA ARG A 99 8.03 -7.30 -18.94
C ARG A 99 6.74 -7.90 -18.38
N GLN A 100 5.69 -7.89 -19.22
CA GLN A 100 4.37 -8.42 -18.88
C GLN A 100 4.42 -9.88 -18.37
N ALA A 101 5.28 -10.72 -18.95
CA ALA A 101 5.48 -12.10 -18.51
C ALA A 101 5.96 -12.20 -17.05
N ASP A 102 6.82 -11.27 -16.61
CA ASP A 102 7.33 -11.24 -15.24
C ASP A 102 6.23 -10.89 -14.22
N LEU A 103 5.30 -10.00 -14.61
CA LEU A 103 4.13 -9.70 -13.79
C LEU A 103 3.24 -10.93 -13.63
N PHE A 104 2.97 -11.66 -14.72
CA PHE A 104 2.17 -12.89 -14.66
C PHE A 104 2.84 -13.98 -13.80
N GLU A 105 4.15 -14.17 -13.92
CA GLU A 105 4.88 -15.11 -13.05
C GLU A 105 4.84 -14.68 -11.58
N SER A 106 4.93 -13.38 -11.30
CA SER A 106 4.79 -12.86 -9.93
C SER A 106 3.40 -13.13 -9.34
N VAL A 107 2.34 -13.00 -10.15
CA VAL A 107 0.97 -13.34 -9.74
C VAL A 107 0.80 -14.84 -9.53
N LYS A 108 1.39 -15.70 -10.38
CA LYS A 108 1.38 -17.16 -10.18
C LYS A 108 2.08 -17.55 -8.88
N GLU A 109 3.20 -16.90 -8.57
CA GLU A 109 3.91 -17.12 -7.31
C GLU A 109 3.06 -16.71 -6.10
N TYR A 110 2.39 -15.57 -6.16
CA TYR A 110 1.40 -15.16 -5.16
C TYR A 110 0.31 -16.21 -4.95
N GLN A 111 -0.28 -16.72 -6.04
CA GLN A 111 -1.37 -17.71 -5.97
C GLN A 111 -0.96 -19.07 -5.37
N ARG A 112 0.33 -19.42 -5.42
CA ARG A 112 0.84 -20.65 -4.79
C ARG A 112 0.94 -20.55 -3.27
N ARG A 113 0.94 -19.35 -2.71
CA ARG A 113 1.10 -19.14 -1.28
C ARG A 113 -0.24 -19.27 -0.57
N HIS A 114 -0.29 -20.17 0.40
CA HIS A 114 -1.44 -20.27 1.31
C HIS A 114 -1.38 -19.14 2.34
N ARG A 115 -2.15 -18.08 2.11
CA ARG A 115 -2.30 -16.98 3.06
C ARG A 115 -3.03 -17.48 4.29
N ARG A 116 -2.37 -17.41 5.45
CA ARG A 116 -2.97 -17.81 6.72
C ARG A 116 -3.65 -16.66 7.45
N PHE A 117 -3.42 -15.39 7.07
CA PHE A 117 -4.01 -14.20 7.72
C PHE A 117 -3.98 -14.23 9.27
N GLY A 118 -2.95 -14.82 9.87
CA GLY A 118 -2.87 -14.98 11.33
C GLY A 118 -3.70 -16.12 11.93
N ALA A 119 -4.32 -16.98 11.12
CA ALA A 119 -4.87 -18.27 11.56
C ALA A 119 -3.70 -19.20 11.95
N LEU A 120 -3.65 -19.54 13.24
CA LEU A 120 -2.82 -20.61 13.80
C LEU A 120 -3.36 -21.99 13.39
#